data_AF-A0A3S4ZBW8-F1
#
_entry.id   AF-A0A3S4ZBW8-F1
#
_cell.length_a   1.000
_cell.length_b   1.000
_cell.length_c   1.000
_cell.angle_alpha   90.00
_cell.angle_beta   90.00
_cell.angle_gamma   90.00
#
_symmetry.space_group_name_H-M   'P 1'
#
loop_
_entity.id
_entity.type
_entity.pdbx_description
1 polymer ?
#
loop_
_entity_poly.entity_id
_entity_poly.type
_entity_poly.pdbx_seq_one_letter_code
_entity_poly.pdbx_strand_id
1 'polypeptide(L)'
;MEEEGQVLQDCNRLQALLSRKVTVEHIEAAAYLLSGLKIPANVDPNVIALNYSIALADVSEHALKQAVKDVICGKAKGLSKTFMPTGAELADYCRNLKNDFCGGASIVKMYLTSHKRQ
;
A
#
# COMPACT_ATOMS: atom_id res chain seq x y z
N MET A 1 28.95 9.62 9.16
CA MET A 1 29.31 8.21 8.90
C MET A 1 28.36 7.21 9.54
N GLU A 2 28.16 7.18 10.86
CA GLU A 2 27.27 6.19 11.50
C GLU A 2 25.79 6.39 11.16
N GLU A 3 25.32 7.65 11.19
CA GLU A 3 23.95 8.04 10.83
C GLU A 3 23.61 7.76 9.35
N GLU A 4 24.52 8.08 8.42
CA GLU A 4 24.35 7.80 6.99
C GLU A 4 24.28 6.30 6.67
N GLY A 5 25.02 5.48 7.43
CA GLY A 5 24.95 4.03 7.34
C GLY A 5 23.58 3.50 7.74
N GLN A 6 23.03 4.02 8.85
CA GLN A 6 21.70 3.67 9.33
C GLN A 6 20.60 4.07 8.35
N VAL A 7 20.64 5.29 7.81
CA VAL A 7 19.64 5.76 6.84
C VAL A 7 19.64 4.91 5.56
N LEU A 8 20.82 4.49 5.09
CA LEU A 8 20.91 3.59 3.93
C LEU A 8 20.31 2.20 4.22
N GLN A 9 20.55 1.67 5.42
CA GLN A 9 19.95 0.41 5.87
C GLN A 9 18.42 0.52 5.95
N ASP A 10 17.90 1.64 6.46
CA ASP A 10 16.47 1.89 6.55
C ASP A 10 15.82 2.01 5.16
N CYS A 11 16.48 2.66 4.21
CA CYS A 11 16.03 2.71 2.82
C CYS A 11 15.94 1.30 2.20
N ASN A 12 16.96 0.45 2.44
CA ASN A 12 16.95 -0.93 1.94
C ASN A 12 15.85 -1.76 2.60
N ARG A 13 15.63 -1.59 3.91
CA ARG A 13 14.56 -2.26 4.64
C ARG A 13 13.19 -1.85 4.10
N LEU A 14 12.97 -0.57 3.85
CA LEU A 14 11.72 -0.07 3.27
C LEU A 14 11.48 -0.66 1.88
N GLN A 15 12.49 -0.71 1.01
CA GLN A 15 12.40 -1.35 -0.30
C GLN A 15 12.04 -2.84 -0.20
N ALA A 16 12.64 -3.57 0.76
CA ALA A 16 12.34 -4.97 0.99
C ALA A 16 10.87 -5.17 1.45
N LEU A 17 10.39 -4.33 2.36
CA LEU A 17 9.00 -4.36 2.84
C LEU A 17 8.00 -4.07 1.71
N LEU A 18 8.30 -3.10 0.85
CA LEU A 18 7.45 -2.73 -0.29
C LEU A 18 7.52 -3.70 -1.48
N SER A 19 8.47 -4.62 -1.46
CA SER A 19 8.62 -5.67 -2.48
C SER A 19 7.83 -6.94 -2.15
N ARG A 20 7.43 -7.12 -0.88
CA ARG A 20 6.59 -8.26 -0.47
C ARG A 20 5.21 -8.13 -1.10
N LYS A 21 4.79 -9.14 -1.85
CA LYS A 21 3.45 -9.24 -2.42
C LYS A 21 2.44 -9.61 -1.33
N VAL A 22 1.20 -9.15 -1.51
CA VAL A 22 0.07 -9.61 -0.72
C VAL A 22 -0.15 -11.12 -0.87
N THR A 23 -0.77 -11.73 0.12
CA THR A 23 -1.31 -13.09 0.06
C THR A 23 -2.83 -13.04 0.08
N VAL A 24 -3.50 -14.16 -0.15
CA VAL A 24 -4.98 -14.24 -0.10
C VAL A 24 -5.49 -13.79 1.26
N GLU A 25 -4.84 -14.21 2.35
CA GLU A 25 -5.22 -13.86 3.72
C GLU A 25 -5.13 -12.34 3.97
N HIS A 26 -4.15 -11.66 3.36
CA HIS A 26 -4.04 -10.21 3.42
C HIS A 26 -5.19 -9.51 2.71
N ILE A 27 -5.61 -10.05 1.56
CA ILE A 27 -6.71 -9.51 0.76
C ILE A 27 -8.05 -9.72 1.49
N GLU A 28 -8.27 -10.90 2.05
CA GLU A 28 -9.45 -11.22 2.86
C GLU A 28 -9.54 -10.34 4.09
N ALA A 29 -8.43 -10.15 4.82
CA ALA A 29 -8.38 -9.26 5.97
C ALA A 29 -8.68 -7.81 5.58
N ALA A 30 -8.17 -7.33 4.43
CA ALA A 30 -8.49 -6.00 3.93
C ALA A 30 -9.98 -5.86 3.58
N ALA A 31 -10.56 -6.84 2.88
CA ALA A 31 -11.98 -6.83 2.54
C ALA A 31 -12.86 -6.81 3.80
N TYR A 32 -12.53 -7.64 4.80
CA TYR A 32 -13.25 -7.70 6.07
C TYR A 32 -13.17 -6.38 6.86
N LEU A 33 -11.99 -5.76 6.95
CA LEU A 33 -11.85 -4.49 7.65
C LEU A 33 -12.61 -3.35 6.96
N LEU A 34 -12.64 -3.37 5.63
CA LEU A 34 -13.31 -2.35 4.82
C LEU A 34 -14.83 -2.56 4.71
N SER A 35 -15.35 -3.74 5.04
CA SER A 35 -16.80 -4.02 5.04
C SER A 35 -17.57 -3.28 6.14
N GLY A 36 -16.87 -2.55 7.03
CA GLY A 36 -17.50 -1.56 7.92
C GLY A 36 -18.01 -0.30 7.20
N LEU A 37 -17.61 -0.09 5.93
CA LEU A 37 -18.11 0.99 5.08
C LEU A 37 -19.36 0.56 4.32
N LYS A 38 -20.10 1.52 3.74
CA LYS A 38 -21.25 1.21 2.91
C LYS A 38 -20.83 0.48 1.64
N ILE A 39 -21.38 -0.71 1.44
CA ILE A 39 -21.27 -1.43 0.17
C ILE A 39 -22.41 -0.96 -0.74
N PRO A 40 -22.17 -0.71 -2.04
CA PRO A 40 -23.24 -0.41 -2.99
C PRO A 40 -24.34 -1.48 -2.95
N ALA A 41 -25.61 -1.07 -3.07
CA ALA A 41 -26.73 -1.99 -3.00
C ALA A 41 -26.66 -3.05 -4.11
N ASN A 42 -27.13 -4.26 -3.81
CA ASN A 42 -27.22 -5.40 -4.74
C ASN A 42 -25.87 -5.94 -5.26
N VAL A 43 -24.76 -5.64 -4.58
CA VAL A 43 -23.46 -6.26 -4.89
C VAL A 43 -23.32 -7.56 -4.09
N ASP A 44 -23.11 -8.67 -4.78
CA ASP A 44 -22.82 -9.97 -4.17
C ASP A 44 -21.44 -9.92 -3.46
N PRO A 45 -21.35 -10.27 -2.17
CA PRO A 45 -20.08 -10.34 -1.43
C PRO A 45 -19.01 -11.20 -2.12
N ASN A 46 -19.39 -12.28 -2.80
CA ASN A 46 -18.45 -13.14 -3.53
C ASN A 46 -17.84 -12.41 -4.73
N VAL A 47 -18.60 -11.53 -5.37
CA VAL A 47 -18.12 -10.68 -6.47
C VAL A 47 -17.11 -9.67 -5.94
N ILE A 48 -17.32 -9.11 -4.74
CA ILE A 48 -16.37 -8.19 -4.09
C ILE A 48 -15.06 -8.91 -3.79
N ALA A 49 -15.13 -10.08 -3.16
CA ALA A 49 -13.96 -10.89 -2.82
C ALA A 49 -13.14 -11.26 -4.07
N LEU A 50 -13.82 -11.69 -5.14
CA LEU A 50 -13.16 -12.00 -6.42
C LEU A 50 -12.53 -10.75 -7.06
N ASN A 51 -13.23 -9.62 -7.06
CA ASN A 51 -12.72 -8.36 -7.59
C ASN A 51 -11.44 -7.92 -6.86
N TYR A 52 -11.45 -8.00 -5.53
CA TYR A 52 -10.29 -7.69 -4.70
C TYR A 52 -9.13 -8.65 -4.98
N SER A 53 -9.41 -9.95 -5.09
CA SER A 53 -8.39 -10.97 -5.35
C SER A 53 -7.65 -10.71 -6.67
N ILE A 54 -8.38 -10.30 -7.71
CA ILE A 54 -7.81 -9.96 -9.01
C ILE A 54 -7.06 -8.63 -8.95
N ALA A 55 -7.70 -7.57 -8.45
CA ALA A 55 -7.14 -6.22 -8.51
C ALA A 55 -5.91 -6.03 -7.62
N LEU A 56 -5.83 -6.76 -6.51
CA LEU A 56 -4.77 -6.61 -5.51
C LEU A 56 -3.64 -7.62 -5.66
N ALA A 57 -3.71 -8.61 -6.57
CA ALA A 57 -2.77 -9.73 -6.66
C ALA A 57 -1.27 -9.33 -6.70
N ASP A 58 -0.96 -8.19 -7.32
CA ASP A 58 0.42 -7.69 -7.46
C ASP A 58 0.75 -6.51 -6.54
N VAL A 59 -0.16 -6.15 -5.62
CA VAL A 59 0.04 -5.07 -4.67
C VAL A 59 1.03 -5.48 -3.58
N SER A 60 1.75 -4.49 -3.05
CA SER A 60 2.60 -4.69 -1.88
C SER A 60 1.77 -4.92 -0.62
N GLU A 61 2.12 -5.93 0.17
CA GLU A 61 1.52 -6.21 1.48
C GLU A 61 1.49 -4.97 2.39
N HIS A 62 2.62 -4.27 2.47
CA HIS A 62 2.75 -3.07 3.29
C HIS A 62 1.90 -1.91 2.77
N ALA A 63 1.86 -1.73 1.44
CA ALA A 63 1.02 -0.70 0.84
C ALA A 63 -0.47 -0.97 1.10
N LEU A 64 -0.91 -2.23 1.01
CA LEU A 64 -2.29 -2.63 1.31
C LEU A 64 -2.65 -2.34 2.77
N LYS A 65 -1.79 -2.75 3.72
CA LYS A 65 -2.01 -2.48 5.15
C LYS A 65 -2.12 -0.99 5.45
N GLN A 66 -1.26 -0.17 4.84
CA GLN A 66 -1.30 1.28 5.00
C GLN A 66 -2.54 1.88 4.34
N ALA A 67 -2.93 1.41 3.15
CA ALA A 67 -4.13 1.86 2.45
C ALA A 67 -5.41 1.60 3.27
N VAL A 68 -5.56 0.39 3.80
CA VAL A 68 -6.70 0.03 4.66
C VAL A 68 -6.76 0.95 5.89
N LYS A 69 -5.62 1.20 6.55
CA LYS A 69 -5.54 2.14 7.68
C LYS A 69 -5.96 3.56 7.27
N ASP A 70 -5.47 4.05 6.14
CA ASP A 70 -5.79 5.40 5.66
C ASP A 70 -7.28 5.53 5.33
N VAL A 71 -7.90 4.50 4.73
CA VAL A 71 -9.34 4.48 4.46
C VAL A 71 -10.15 4.53 5.75
N ILE A 72 -9.85 3.64 6.71
CA ILE A 72 -10.55 3.58 8.01
C ILE A 72 -10.41 4.90 8.78
N CYS A 73 -9.24 5.52 8.73
CA CYS A 73 -8.99 6.82 9.37
C CYS A 73 -9.52 8.02 8.56
N GLY A 74 -10.13 7.83 7.40
CA GLY A 74 -10.63 8.91 6.54
C GLY A 74 -9.53 9.79 5.94
N LYS A 75 -8.30 9.27 5.83
CA LYS A 75 -7.10 9.95 5.30
C LYS A 75 -6.81 9.60 3.84
N ALA A 76 -7.43 8.56 3.30
CA ALA A 76 -7.22 8.14 1.91
C ALA A 76 -7.79 9.15 0.91
N LYS A 77 -6.92 10.02 0.38
CA LYS A 77 -7.29 11.05 -0.60
C LYS A 77 -7.79 10.39 -1.89
N GLY A 78 -8.88 10.92 -2.45
CA GLY A 78 -9.49 10.41 -3.68
C GLY A 78 -10.39 9.20 -3.50
N LEU A 79 -10.41 8.57 -2.32
CA LEU A 79 -11.35 7.50 -1.99
C LEU A 79 -12.55 8.05 -1.22
N SER A 80 -13.68 7.35 -1.33
CA SER A 80 -14.87 7.67 -0.56
C SER A 80 -14.63 7.46 0.93
N LYS A 81 -15.09 8.41 1.77
CA LYS A 81 -15.11 8.25 3.23
C LYS A 81 -16.32 7.44 3.73
N THR A 82 -17.24 7.12 2.84
CA THR A 82 -18.54 6.51 3.18
C THR A 82 -18.70 5.15 2.53
N PHE A 83 -18.27 5.01 1.28
CA PHE A 83 -18.41 3.78 0.51
C PHE A 83 -17.11 2.98 0.53
N MET A 84 -17.26 1.66 0.58
CA MET A 84 -16.15 0.72 0.41
C MET A 84 -15.50 0.97 -0.96
N PRO A 85 -14.17 1.10 -1.05
CA PRO A 85 -13.50 1.28 -2.33
C PRO A 85 -13.68 0.03 -3.19
N THR A 86 -13.71 0.21 -4.51
CA THR A 86 -13.58 -0.90 -5.44
C THR A 86 -12.17 -1.48 -5.39
N GLY A 87 -11.98 -2.72 -5.86
CA GLY A 87 -10.65 -3.33 -5.93
C GLY A 87 -9.68 -2.50 -6.77
N ALA A 88 -10.16 -1.89 -7.87
CA ALA A 88 -9.36 -1.02 -8.73
C ALA A 88 -8.91 0.27 -8.01
N GLU A 89 -9.84 0.97 -7.35
CA GLU A 89 -9.52 2.18 -6.59
C GLU A 89 -8.52 1.90 -5.47
N LEU A 90 -8.72 0.81 -4.72
CA LEU A 90 -7.81 0.42 -3.65
C LEU A 90 -6.44 0.03 -4.21
N ALA A 91 -6.38 -0.69 -5.33
CA ALA A 91 -5.13 -1.06 -5.98
C ALA A 91 -4.34 0.17 -6.48
N ASP A 92 -5.03 1.15 -7.08
CA ASP A 92 -4.44 2.42 -7.50
C ASP A 92 -3.86 3.18 -6.31
N TYR A 93 -4.63 3.30 -5.22
CA TYR A 93 -4.15 3.95 -4.00
C TYR A 93 -2.90 3.26 -3.43
N CYS A 94 -2.87 1.92 -3.43
CA CYS A 94 -1.70 1.16 -2.99
C CYS A 94 -0.48 1.38 -3.90
N ARG A 95 -0.66 1.45 -5.23
CA ARG A 95 0.42 1.76 -6.17
C ARG A 95 1.00 3.14 -5.91
N ASN A 96 0.16 4.14 -5.68
CA ASN A 96 0.59 5.50 -5.38
C ASN A 96 1.37 5.56 -4.06
N LEU A 97 0.86 4.92 -3.00
CA LEU A 97 1.60 4.81 -1.73
C LEU A 97 2.98 4.17 -1.92
N LYS A 98 3.05 3.07 -2.67
CA LYS A 98 4.32 2.41 -2.95
C LYS A 98 5.29 3.34 -3.70
N ASN A 99 4.80 4.07 -4.70
CA ASN A 99 5.61 5.00 -5.48
C ASN A 99 6.11 6.17 -4.63
N ASP A 100 5.28 6.73 -3.75
CA ASP A 100 5.65 7.82 -2.85
C ASP A 100 6.77 7.37 -1.88
N PHE A 101 6.61 6.19 -1.26
CA PHE A 101 7.62 5.65 -0.36
C PHE A 101 8.92 5.28 -1.08
N CYS A 102 8.84 4.62 -2.23
CA CYS A 102 10.01 4.24 -3.01
C CYS A 102 10.73 5.45 -3.61
N GLY A 103 10.00 6.45 -4.09
CA GLY A 103 10.55 7.68 -4.66
C GLY A 103 11.41 8.43 -3.64
N GLY A 104 10.86 8.67 -2.44
CA GLY A 104 11.59 9.30 -1.35
C GLY A 104 12.84 8.52 -0.95
N ALA A 105 12.72 7.21 -0.73
CA ALA A 105 13.85 6.35 -0.34
C ALA A 105 14.94 6.26 -1.43
N SER A 106 14.55 6.26 -2.71
CA SER A 106 15.49 6.19 -3.82
C SER A 106 16.32 7.45 -3.93
N ILE A 107 15.70 8.62 -3.75
CA ILE A 107 16.38 9.92 -3.76
C ILE A 107 17.39 9.96 -2.60
N VAL A 108 16.98 9.63 -1.38
CA VAL A 108 17.88 9.63 -0.20
C VAL A 108 19.06 8.67 -0.41
N LYS A 109 18.80 7.45 -0.89
CA LYS A 109 19.83 6.46 -1.19
C LYS A 109 20.81 6.96 -2.26
N MET A 110 20.33 7.62 -3.30
CA MET A 110 21.19 8.21 -4.34
C MET A 110 22.11 9.29 -3.75
N TYR A 111 21.58 10.22 -2.94
CA TYR A 111 22.38 11.26 -2.30
C TYR A 111 23.49 10.68 -1.41
N LEU A 112 23.16 9.72 -0.56
CA LEU A 112 24.12 9.07 0.36
C LEU A 112 25.20 8.26 -0.37
N THR A 113 24.86 7.63 -1.50
CA THR A 113 25.82 6.83 -2.27
C THR A 113 26.70 7.67 -3.19
N SER A 114 26.22 8.82 -3.66
CA SER A 114 27.02 9.78 -4.43
C SER A 114 28.03 10.53 -3.54
N HIS A 115 27.69 10.86 -2.30
CA HIS A 115 28.61 11.54 -1.36
C HIS A 115 29.78 10.65 -0.90
N LYS A 116 29.62 9.32 -0.89
CA LYS A 116 30.70 8.38 -0.55
C LYS A 116 31.76 8.20 -1.65
N ARG A 117 31.58 8.79 -2.84
CA ARG A 117 32.51 8.67 -3.98
C ARG A 117 33.46 9.87 -4.14
N GLN A 118 33.31 10.90 -3.32
CA GLN A 118 34.23 12.04 -3.21
C GLN A 118 35.09 11.88 -1.96
#